data_AF-G8JS12-F1
#
_entry.id   AF-G8JS12-F1
#
_cell.length_a   1.000
_cell.length_b   1.000
_cell.length_c   1.000
_cell.angle_alpha   90.00
_cell.angle_beta   90.00
_cell.angle_gamma   90.00
#
_symmetry.space_group_name_H-M   'P 1'
#
loop_
_entity.id
_entity.type
_entity.pdbx_description
1 polymer ?
#
loop_
_entity_poly.entity_id
_entity_poly.type
_entity_poly.pdbx_seq_one_letter_code
_entity_poly.pdbx_strand_id
1 'polypeptide(L)'
;MGSVFLPHLQSGWHVDQAIVTEEERLVVIRFGTDSDKSCMLMDEILYSIAPKVVNFAAIYICDINEVPDFNEMYELYEPMTVMFFYKNKHMMCDFGTGNNNKMNFVVDDKQEMIDILETIFRGARKNKGLVVSPYDYNYKRVQ
;
A
#
# COMPACT_ATOMS: atom_id res chain seq x y z
N MET A 1 -1.85 -1.22 -17.71
CA MET A 1 -3.06 -2.10 -17.78
C MET A 1 -3.27 -2.94 -16.50
N GLY A 2 -2.51 -2.72 -15.42
CA GLY A 2 -2.56 -3.55 -14.21
C GLY A 2 -3.82 -3.42 -13.34
N SER A 3 -4.49 -2.26 -13.34
CA SER A 3 -5.64 -2.01 -12.45
C SER A 3 -6.85 -2.92 -12.71
N VAL A 4 -7.03 -3.42 -13.95
CA VAL A 4 -8.17 -4.27 -14.32
C VAL A 4 -8.18 -5.62 -13.57
N PHE A 5 -7.01 -6.08 -13.13
CA PHE A 5 -6.86 -7.42 -12.55
C PHE A 5 -6.69 -7.41 -11.02
N LEU A 6 -6.44 -6.25 -10.43
CA LEU A 6 -6.39 -6.11 -8.97
C LEU A 6 -7.81 -5.87 -8.43
N PRO A 7 -8.17 -6.42 -7.25
CA PRO A 7 -9.49 -6.19 -6.67
C PRO A 7 -9.70 -4.72 -6.29
N HIS A 8 -10.73 -4.11 -6.86
CA HIS A 8 -11.16 -2.74 -6.55
C HIS A 8 -12.09 -2.71 -5.34
N LEU A 9 -11.84 -1.80 -4.40
CA LEU A 9 -12.70 -1.53 -3.26
C LEU A 9 -13.60 -0.33 -3.59
N GLN A 10 -14.88 -0.60 -3.80
CA GLN A 10 -15.84 0.37 -4.37
C GLN A 10 -16.59 1.22 -3.33
N SER A 11 -16.30 1.04 -2.04
CA SER A 11 -16.91 1.85 -0.97
C SER A 11 -16.09 1.82 0.30
N GLY A 12 -16.35 2.77 1.21
CA GLY A 12 -15.73 2.82 2.53
C GLY A 12 -15.88 1.51 3.31
N TRP A 13 -17.07 0.91 3.22
CA TRP A 13 -17.36 -0.37 3.84
C TRP A 13 -16.49 -1.52 3.30
N HIS A 14 -16.22 -1.57 1.98
CA HIS A 14 -15.34 -2.60 1.42
C HIS A 14 -13.90 -2.43 1.92
N VAL A 15 -13.43 -1.19 2.06
CA VAL A 15 -12.11 -0.89 2.63
C VAL A 15 -12.01 -1.34 4.09
N ASP A 16 -12.98 -0.95 4.92
CA ASP A 16 -13.02 -1.36 6.33
C ASP A 16 -13.09 -2.89 6.46
N GLN A 17 -13.93 -3.55 5.65
CA GLN A 17 -14.04 -4.99 5.69
C GLN A 17 -12.73 -5.67 5.27
N ALA A 18 -12.06 -5.19 4.22
CA ALA A 18 -10.77 -5.76 3.79
C ALA A 18 -9.71 -5.66 4.89
N ILE A 19 -9.68 -4.54 5.64
CA ILE A 19 -8.74 -4.32 6.75
C ILE A 19 -9.07 -5.18 7.98
N VAL A 20 -10.37 -5.34 8.30
CA VAL A 20 -10.82 -6.04 9.52
C VAL A 20 -10.80 -7.55 9.37
N THR A 21 -11.21 -8.07 8.21
CA THR A 21 -11.41 -9.52 8.01
C THR A 21 -10.11 -10.28 7.74
N GLU A 22 -9.06 -9.59 7.29
CA GLU A 22 -7.77 -10.22 7.02
C GLU A 22 -6.92 -10.29 8.29
N GLU A 23 -6.87 -11.48 8.90
CA GLU A 23 -6.13 -11.69 10.16
C GLU A 23 -4.72 -12.25 9.96
N GLU A 24 -4.47 -12.96 8.84
CA GLU A 24 -3.23 -13.70 8.64
C GLU A 24 -2.23 -13.00 7.74
N ARG A 25 -2.71 -12.17 6.80
CA ARG A 25 -1.90 -11.50 5.78
C ARG A 25 -1.84 -9.98 6.01
N LEU A 26 -0.82 -9.37 5.43
CA LEU A 26 -0.71 -7.93 5.31
C LEU A 26 -1.71 -7.42 4.27
N VAL A 27 -2.58 -6.49 4.64
CA VAL A 27 -3.47 -5.79 3.71
C VAL A 27 -2.70 -4.60 3.12
N VAL A 28 -2.61 -4.56 1.80
CA VAL A 28 -1.94 -3.50 1.04
C VAL A 28 -3.00 -2.81 0.20
N ILE A 29 -3.19 -1.51 0.41
CA ILE A 29 -4.19 -0.73 -0.33
C ILE A 29 -3.48 0.40 -1.06
N ARG A 30 -3.60 0.42 -2.39
CA ARG A 30 -3.23 1.59 -3.21
C ARG A 30 -4.43 2.52 -3.28
N PHE A 31 -4.31 3.70 -2.70
CA PHE A 31 -5.26 4.80 -2.87
C PHE A 31 -4.73 5.74 -3.95
N GLY A 32 -5.59 6.08 -4.91
CA GLY A 32 -5.26 7.03 -5.97
C GLY A 32 -6.21 6.88 -7.14
N THR A 33 -5.97 7.64 -8.21
CA THR A 33 -6.87 7.64 -9.37
C THR A 33 -6.31 6.80 -10.50
N ASP A 34 -7.14 5.99 -11.16
CA ASP A 34 -6.70 5.11 -12.25
C ASP A 34 -6.16 5.87 -13.48
N SER A 35 -6.47 7.17 -13.59
CA SER A 35 -5.98 8.06 -14.64
C SER A 35 -4.59 8.62 -14.37
N ASP A 36 -4.08 8.57 -13.14
CA ASP A 36 -2.75 9.08 -12.81
C ASP A 36 -1.64 8.12 -13.25
N LYS A 37 -0.60 8.67 -13.87
CA LYS A 37 0.54 7.89 -14.38
C LYS A 37 1.27 7.13 -13.26
N SER A 38 1.37 7.70 -12.07
CA SER A 38 2.04 7.08 -10.92
C SER A 38 1.24 5.89 -10.40
N CYS A 39 -0.10 6.01 -10.37
CA CYS A 39 -1.00 4.89 -10.06
C CYS A 39 -0.83 3.77 -11.09
N MET A 40 -0.83 4.07 -12.39
CA MET A 40 -0.66 3.07 -13.43
C MET A 40 0.65 2.28 -13.30
N LEU A 41 1.76 2.98 -13.00
CA LEU A 41 3.07 2.34 -12.81
C LEU A 41 3.10 1.47 -11.55
N MET A 42 2.56 1.97 -10.44
CA MET A 42 2.49 1.21 -9.19
C MET A 42 1.60 -0.03 -9.36
N ASP A 43 0.46 0.10 -10.03
CA ASP A 43 -0.47 -1.01 -10.28
C ASP A 43 0.17 -2.12 -11.13
N GLU A 44 1.03 -1.77 -12.10
CA GLU A 44 1.76 -2.78 -12.89
C GLU A 44 2.74 -3.59 -12.04
N ILE A 45 3.39 -2.95 -11.07
CA ILE A 45 4.27 -3.62 -10.12
C ILE A 45 3.44 -4.50 -9.18
N LEU A 46 2.44 -3.93 -8.52
CA LEU A 46 1.53 -4.62 -7.60
C LEU A 46 0.89 -5.85 -8.26
N TYR A 47 0.38 -5.70 -9.48
CA TYR A 47 -0.16 -6.80 -10.26
C TYR A 47 0.87 -7.91 -10.51
N SER A 48 2.09 -7.54 -10.91
CA SER A 48 3.14 -8.52 -11.22
C SER A 48 3.65 -9.29 -9.99
N ILE A 49 3.54 -8.73 -8.79
CA ILE A 49 3.96 -9.36 -7.54
C ILE A 49 2.82 -10.03 -6.78
N ALA A 50 1.56 -9.68 -7.06
CA ALA A 50 0.37 -10.25 -6.41
C ALA A 50 0.41 -11.78 -6.27
N PRO A 51 0.69 -12.59 -7.33
CA PRO A 51 0.76 -14.04 -7.18
C PRO A 51 1.95 -14.53 -6.35
N LYS A 52 3.03 -13.73 -6.22
CA LYS A 52 4.22 -14.08 -5.44
C LYS A 52 4.03 -13.84 -3.94
N VAL A 53 3.20 -12.86 -3.58
CA VAL A 53 2.99 -12.43 -2.18
C VAL A 53 1.65 -12.91 -1.60
N VAL A 54 0.79 -13.55 -2.39
CA VAL A 54 -0.58 -13.96 -2.01
C VAL A 54 -0.68 -14.74 -0.69
N ASN A 55 0.37 -15.48 -0.31
CA ASN A 55 0.43 -16.26 0.92
C ASN A 55 0.59 -15.40 2.19
N PHE A 56 1.07 -14.16 2.07
CA PHE A 56 1.34 -13.29 3.22
C PHE A 56 0.87 -11.83 3.03
N ALA A 57 0.44 -11.43 1.84
CA ALA A 57 -0.13 -10.12 1.57
C ALA A 57 -1.36 -10.22 0.64
N ALA A 58 -2.37 -9.41 0.92
CA ALA A 58 -3.54 -9.19 0.09
C ALA A 58 -3.48 -7.76 -0.47
N ILE A 59 -3.54 -7.63 -1.79
CA ILE A 59 -3.38 -6.34 -2.50
C ILE A 59 -4.75 -5.91 -3.02
N TYR A 60 -5.10 -4.66 -2.74
CA TYR A 60 -6.31 -3.98 -3.18
C TYR A 60 -5.99 -2.62 -3.75
N ILE A 61 -6.91 -2.10 -4.55
CA ILE A 61 -6.87 -0.74 -5.07
C ILE A 61 -8.17 -0.01 -4.76
N CYS A 62 -8.08 1.29 -4.51
CA CYS A 62 -9.19 2.14 -4.10
C CYS A 62 -9.08 3.49 -4.82
N ASP A 63 -10.13 3.88 -5.56
CA ASP A 63 -10.20 5.19 -6.19
C ASP A 63 -10.68 6.24 -5.19
N ILE A 64 -9.86 7.26 -4.96
CA ILE A 64 -10.11 8.32 -3.96
C ILE A 64 -11.23 9.29 -4.36
N ASN A 65 -11.63 9.31 -5.63
CA ASN A 65 -12.79 10.08 -6.09
C ASN A 65 -14.09 9.30 -5.90
N GLU A 66 -14.04 7.97 -6.05
CA GLU A 66 -15.20 7.10 -5.82
C GLU A 66 -15.43 6.85 -4.32
N VAL A 67 -14.36 6.71 -3.55
CA VAL A 67 -14.39 6.44 -2.10
C VAL A 67 -13.62 7.55 -1.34
N PRO A 68 -14.23 8.72 -1.14
CA PRO A 68 -13.55 9.86 -0.51
C PRO A 68 -13.48 9.79 1.02
N ASP A 69 -14.15 8.81 1.65
CA ASP A 69 -14.32 8.70 3.11
C ASP A 69 -12.99 8.74 3.89
N PHE A 70 -11.90 8.28 3.28
CA PHE A 70 -10.57 8.19 3.90
C PHE A 70 -9.64 9.36 3.55
N ASN A 71 -10.04 10.27 2.66
CA ASN A 71 -9.14 11.30 2.14
C ASN A 71 -8.68 12.24 3.25
N GLU A 72 -9.58 12.71 4.12
CA GLU A 72 -9.22 13.54 5.27
C GLU A 72 -8.52 12.72 6.35
N MET A 73 -9.03 11.51 6.65
CA MET A 73 -8.53 10.67 7.74
C MET A 73 -7.07 10.26 7.53
N TYR A 74 -6.70 9.91 6.29
CA TYR A 74 -5.35 9.50 5.94
C TYR A 74 -4.58 10.60 5.21
N GLU A 75 -5.11 11.82 5.11
CA GLU A 75 -4.46 12.96 4.43
C GLU A 75 -4.04 12.62 2.98
N LEU A 76 -4.92 11.98 2.20
CA LEU A 76 -4.65 11.48 0.84
C LEU A 76 -4.65 12.62 -0.19
N TYR A 77 -3.63 13.47 -0.14
CA TYR A 77 -3.48 14.62 -1.04
C TYR A 77 -2.61 14.30 -2.27
N GLU A 78 -1.74 13.30 -2.16
CA GLU A 78 -0.89 12.86 -3.25
C GLU A 78 -1.66 12.03 -4.28
N PRO A 79 -1.27 12.08 -5.57
CA PRO A 79 -1.99 11.37 -6.64
C PRO A 79 -1.99 9.84 -6.46
N MET A 80 -1.00 9.30 -5.76
CA MET A 80 -0.86 7.87 -5.48
C MET A 80 -0.26 7.69 -4.10
N THR A 81 -0.90 6.84 -3.29
CA THR A 81 -0.38 6.43 -1.99
C THR A 81 -0.62 4.94 -1.79
N VAL A 82 0.31 4.26 -1.13
CA VAL A 82 0.15 2.87 -0.68
C VAL A 82 0.22 2.83 0.83
N MET A 83 -0.80 2.22 1.44
CA MET A 83 -0.90 2.03 2.88
C MET A 83 -0.94 0.54 3.23
N PHE A 84 -0.48 0.24 4.44
CA PHE A 84 -0.28 -1.12 4.92
C PHE A 84 -1.05 -1.33 6.23
N PHE A 85 -1.80 -2.42 6.31
CA PHE A 85 -2.57 -2.77 7.51
C PHE A 85 -2.33 -4.23 7.88
N TYR A 86 -2.29 -4.52 9.18
CA TYR A 86 -2.19 -5.89 9.68
C TYR A 86 -3.06 -6.02 10.93
N LYS A 87 -4.04 -6.94 10.89
CA LYS A 87 -4.98 -7.16 12.00
C LYS A 87 -5.66 -5.87 12.48
N ASN A 88 -6.27 -5.13 11.55
CA ASN A 88 -6.92 -3.84 11.82
C ASN A 88 -6.00 -2.75 12.42
N LYS A 89 -4.68 -2.87 12.23
CA LYS A 89 -3.72 -1.84 12.64
C LYS A 89 -3.01 -1.28 11.42
N HIS A 90 -2.99 0.04 11.31
CA HIS A 90 -2.12 0.72 10.36
C HIS A 90 -0.65 0.43 10.73
N MET A 91 0.10 -0.08 9.75
CA MET A 91 1.53 -0.34 9.81
C MET A 91 2.31 0.83 9.21
N MET A 92 3.21 1.42 9.99
CA MET A 92 4.13 2.45 9.49
C MET A 92 5.42 1.82 9.00
N CYS A 93 6.03 2.43 7.99
CA CYS A 93 7.32 2.01 7.45
C CYS A 93 8.20 3.24 7.17
N ASP A 94 9.38 3.26 7.76
CA ASP A 94 10.39 4.29 7.48
C ASP A 94 11.10 3.95 6.17
N PHE A 95 10.82 4.75 5.15
CA PHE A 95 11.44 4.67 3.83
C PHE A 95 12.60 5.66 3.65
N GLY A 96 12.93 6.47 4.66
CA GLY A 96 13.90 7.56 4.54
C GLY A 96 13.32 8.83 3.88
N THR A 97 12.03 8.84 3.52
CA THR A 97 11.35 10.00 2.92
C THR A 97 10.88 11.04 3.94
N GLY A 98 10.79 10.65 5.21
CA GLY A 98 10.22 11.48 6.28
C GLY A 98 8.71 11.29 6.49
N ASN A 99 8.02 10.60 5.56
CA ASN A 99 6.64 10.15 5.76
C ASN A 99 6.61 8.64 6.01
N ASN A 100 6.27 8.25 7.23
CA ASN A 100 6.24 6.84 7.64
C ASN A 100 4.84 6.21 7.54
N ASN A 101 3.80 7.03 7.34
CA ASN A 101 2.40 6.56 7.33
C ASN A 101 2.01 5.95 5.98
N LYS A 102 2.63 6.40 4.89
CA LYS A 102 2.26 5.98 3.55
C LYS A 102 3.47 6.02 2.61
N MET A 103 3.44 5.18 1.60
CA MET A 103 4.36 5.25 0.47
C MET A 103 3.72 6.10 -0.62
N ASN A 104 4.22 7.31 -0.85
CA ASN A 104 3.72 8.25 -1.86
C ASN A 104 4.65 8.37 -3.09
N PHE A 105 5.46 7.34 -3.34
CA PHE A 105 6.40 7.27 -4.46
C PHE A 105 6.30 5.91 -5.15
N VAL A 106 6.67 5.87 -6.43
CA VAL A 106 6.71 4.64 -7.23
C VAL A 106 8.03 3.92 -6.98
N VAL A 107 7.96 2.63 -6.64
CA VAL A 107 9.14 1.72 -6.61
C VAL A 107 9.47 1.32 -8.04
N ASP A 108 10.73 1.17 -8.42
CA ASP A 108 11.08 0.82 -9.81
C ASP A 108 11.27 -0.69 -10.00
N ASP A 109 11.66 -1.39 -8.93
CA ASP A 109 11.96 -2.82 -8.97
C ASP A 109 10.91 -3.68 -8.24
N LYS A 110 10.60 -4.82 -8.84
CA LYS A 110 9.59 -5.75 -8.33
C LYS A 110 10.07 -6.47 -7.07
N GLN A 111 11.37 -6.78 -6.99
CA GLN A 111 11.94 -7.45 -5.83
C GLN A 111 12.00 -6.47 -4.65
N GLU A 112 12.37 -5.21 -4.88
CA GLU A 112 12.31 -4.17 -3.84
C GLU A 112 10.91 -4.07 -3.21
N MET A 113 9.85 -4.09 -4.01
CA MET A 113 8.49 -4.05 -3.48
C MET A 113 8.15 -5.32 -2.67
N ILE A 114 8.59 -6.50 -3.10
CA ILE A 114 8.39 -7.76 -2.34
C ILE A 114 9.12 -7.71 -1.00
N ASP A 115 10.37 -7.26 -0.98
CA ASP A 115 11.20 -7.17 0.22
C ASP A 115 10.63 -6.17 1.24
N ILE A 116 10.05 -5.06 0.76
CA ILE A 116 9.31 -4.10 1.61
C ILE A 116 8.10 -4.77 2.24
N LEU A 117 7.25 -5.43 1.45
CA LEU A 117 6.06 -6.12 1.96
C LEU A 117 6.44 -7.20 2.98
N GLU A 118 7.49 -7.98 2.71
CA GLU A 118 8.01 -8.98 3.63
C GLU A 118 8.52 -8.36 4.93
N THR A 119 9.25 -7.24 4.84
CA THR A 119 9.78 -6.53 6.01
C THR A 119 8.67 -6.01 6.91
N ILE A 120 7.65 -5.39 6.32
CA ILE A 120 6.46 -4.91 7.03
C ILE A 120 5.72 -6.09 7.67
N PHE A 121 5.47 -7.17 6.93
CA PHE A 121 4.80 -8.36 7.44
C PHE A 121 5.56 -8.99 8.62
N ARG A 122 6.88 -9.18 8.51
CA ARG A 122 7.72 -9.73 9.58
C ARG A 122 7.72 -8.84 10.83
N GLY A 123 7.73 -7.51 10.65
CA GLY A 123 7.64 -6.57 11.76
C GLY A 123 6.26 -6.57 12.42
N ALA A 124 5.20 -6.59 11.63
CA ALA A 124 3.81 -6.65 12.08
C ALA A 124 3.55 -7.92 12.92
N ARG A 125 4.05 -9.08 12.47
CA ARG A 125 3.98 -10.34 13.24
C ARG A 125 4.72 -10.30 14.58
N LYS A 126 5.68 -9.39 14.74
CA LYS A 126 6.40 -9.12 16.00
C LYS A 126 5.76 -7.99 16.81
N ASN A 127 4.52 -7.58 16.48
CA ASN A 127 3.79 -6.48 17.11
C ASN A 127 4.51 -5.13 17.06
N LYS A 128 5.37 -4.90 16.07
CA LYS A 128 5.93 -3.56 15.83
C LYS A 128 4.89 -2.70 15.11
N GLY A 129 4.74 -1.44 15.51
CA GLY A 129 3.92 -0.46 14.78
C GLY A 129 4.67 0.28 13.66
N LEU A 130 6.00 0.32 13.75
CA LEU A 130 6.91 0.93 12.79
C LEU A 130 8.01 -0.07 12.42
N VAL A 131 8.28 -0.22 11.13
CA VAL A 131 9.42 -0.95 10.59
C VAL A 131 10.32 -0.02 9.80
N VAL A 132 11.56 -0.44 9.57
CA VAL A 132 12.50 0.27 8.69
C VAL A 132 12.58 -0.51 7.39
N SER A 133 12.39 0.18 6.27
CA SER A 133 12.55 -0.38 4.93
C SER A 133 13.97 -0.95 4.75
N PRO A 134 14.14 -2.07 4.02
CA PRO A 134 15.47 -2.57 3.67
C PRO A 134 16.22 -1.65 2.68
N TYR A 135 15.51 -0.71 2.04
CA TYR A 135 16.04 0.25 1.09
C TYR A 135 15.76 1.69 1.53
N ASP A 136 16.68 2.60 1.23
CA ASP A 136 16.55 4.05 1.48
C ASP A 136 16.04 4.77 0.22
N TYR A 137 14.92 5.48 0.37
CA TYR A 137 14.25 6.25 -0.67
C TYR A 137 14.34 7.76 -0.42
N ASN A 138 15.29 8.25 0.36
CA ASN A 138 15.51 9.69 0.60
C ASN A 138 15.57 10.52 -0.69
N TYR A 139 16.13 9.98 -1.78
CA TYR A 139 16.18 10.65 -3.08
C TYR A 139 14.82 10.74 -3.80
N LYS A 140 13.79 10.00 -3.34
CA LYS A 140 12.40 10.03 -3.85
C LYS A 140 11.47 10.86 -2.97
N ARG A 141 12.01 11.69 -2.05
CA ARG A 141 11.21 12.62 -1.25
C ARG A 141 10.36 13.51 -2.16
N VAL A 142 9.03 13.41 -1.99
CA VAL A 142 8.08 14.36 -2.55
C VAL A 142 8.18 15.62 -1.68
N GLN A 143 8.63 16.73 -2.28
CA GLN A 143 8.71 18.05 -1.61
C GLN A 143 7.33 18.70 -1.53
#